data_AF-A0A6L7YMR2-F1
#
_entry.id   AF-A0A6L7YMR2-F1
#
_cell.length_a   1.000
_cell.length_b   1.000
_cell.length_c   1.000
_cell.angle_alpha   90.00
_cell.angle_beta   90.00
_cell.angle_gamma   90.00
#
_symmetry.space_group_name_H-M   'P 1'
#
loop_
_entity.id
_entity.type
_entity.pdbx_description
1 polymer ?
#
loop_
_entity_poly.entity_id
_entity_poly.type
_entity_poly.pdbx_seq_one_letter_code
_entity_poly.pdbx_strand_id
1 'polypeptide(L)'
;MLKSLTKLLGGSNEGALKKLRRIVDTINGLESDFERKSNADLATMRYKFRQRLDSGEDIDDILPEAFAVVREGSKRVLGMRHFDVQLIGGMVLHQGKIAEMRTGEGKTLVATLPAYLNSLVGGVHVVTVNDYLARRDAQWMGQIYHFLGASVGVLQHDAAYLFDPDAETSERGMDNLRRVERKDAYAADITYGTNNEFGFDYLRDNMVIDFGQRVQSKLEFAIVDEVDNILIDEARTP
;
A
#
# COMPACT_ATOMS: atom_id res chain seq x y z
N MET A 1 31.41 -18.36 21.62
CA MET A 1 30.00 -18.05 21.95
C MET A 1 29.37 -17.00 21.02
N LEU A 2 30.01 -15.87 20.68
CA LEU A 2 29.42 -14.86 19.77
C LEU A 2 29.07 -15.35 18.35
N LYS A 3 29.86 -16.27 17.76
CA LYS A 3 29.59 -16.86 16.43
C LYS A 3 28.34 -17.76 16.39
N SER A 4 27.92 -18.30 17.53
CA SER A 4 26.72 -19.16 17.62
C SER A 4 25.45 -18.32 17.67
N LEU A 5 25.50 -17.17 18.35
CA LEU A 5 24.38 -16.23 18.46
C LEU A 5 24.12 -15.51 17.14
N THR A 6 25.17 -15.13 16.41
CA THR A 6 25.06 -14.58 15.04
C THR A 6 24.56 -15.60 14.02
N LYS A 7 24.78 -16.91 14.24
CA LYS A 7 24.22 -17.95 13.37
C LYS A 7 22.75 -18.23 13.66
N LEU A 8 22.33 -18.08 14.93
CA LEU A 8 20.93 -18.15 15.37
C LEU A 8 20.10 -16.94 14.94
N LEU A 9 20.70 -15.73 14.92
CA LEU A 9 20.02 -14.49 14.49
C LEU A 9 20.23 -14.14 13.01
N GLY A 10 21.34 -14.56 12.39
CA GLY A 10 21.72 -14.20 11.02
C GLY A 10 21.52 -15.31 9.98
N GLY A 11 21.34 -16.57 10.40
CA GLY A 11 21.08 -17.69 9.47
C GLY A 11 19.64 -17.75 8.95
N SER A 12 18.67 -17.19 9.68
CA SER A 12 17.26 -17.17 9.30
C SER A 12 16.99 -16.25 8.11
N ASN A 13 17.68 -15.11 8.04
CA ASN A 13 17.43 -14.09 7.04
C ASN A 13 17.92 -14.50 5.65
N GLU A 14 19.08 -15.16 5.54
CA GLU A 14 19.61 -15.60 4.25
C GLU A 14 18.70 -16.65 3.59
N GLY A 15 18.18 -17.59 4.39
CA GLY A 15 17.22 -18.59 3.92
C GLY A 15 15.90 -17.97 3.46
N ALA A 16 15.37 -17.01 4.23
CA ALA A 16 14.16 -16.27 3.85
C ALA A 16 14.36 -15.46 2.56
N LEU A 17 15.47 -14.72 2.46
CA LEU A 17 15.83 -13.95 1.27
C LEU A 17 16.00 -14.83 0.03
N LYS A 18 16.55 -16.04 0.18
CA LYS A 18 16.67 -16.99 -0.93
C LYS A 18 15.30 -17.41 -1.48
N LYS A 19 14.29 -17.58 -0.63
CA LYS A 19 12.91 -17.86 -1.08
C LYS A 19 12.33 -16.67 -1.83
N LEU A 20 12.46 -15.46 -1.28
CA LEU A 20 11.97 -14.23 -1.90
C LEU A 20 12.63 -13.97 -3.26
N ARG A 21 13.93 -14.23 -3.41
CA ARG A 21 14.63 -14.09 -4.69
C ARG A 21 14.05 -14.98 -5.80
N ARG A 22 13.60 -16.20 -5.48
CA ARG A 22 12.93 -17.07 -6.46
C ARG A 22 11.60 -16.49 -6.94
N ILE A 23 10.88 -15.80 -6.06
CA ILE A 23 9.65 -15.10 -6.42
C ILE A 23 9.98 -13.88 -7.27
N VAL A 24 11.04 -13.14 -6.95
CA VAL A 24 11.56 -12.06 -7.82
C VAL A 24 11.88 -12.57 -9.22
N ASP A 25 12.54 -13.72 -9.36
CA ASP A 25 12.83 -14.32 -10.66
C ASP A 25 11.54 -14.62 -11.44
N THR A 26 10.49 -15.06 -10.75
CA THR A 26 9.16 -15.30 -11.34
C THR A 26 8.53 -13.98 -11.82
N ILE A 27 8.54 -12.94 -10.98
CA ILE A 27 8.03 -11.60 -11.33
C ILE A 27 8.81 -11.01 -12.53
N ASN A 28 10.13 -11.17 -12.55
CA ASN A 28 10.99 -10.72 -13.65
C ASN A 28 10.68 -11.49 -14.95
N GLY A 29 10.39 -12.79 -14.86
CA GLY A 29 9.99 -13.60 -16.02
C GLY A 29 8.68 -13.13 -16.66
N LEU A 30 7.76 -12.56 -15.87
CA LEU A 30 6.48 -12.04 -16.33
C LEU A 30 6.59 -10.67 -17.02
N GLU A 31 7.71 -9.95 -16.88
CA GLU A 31 7.83 -8.56 -17.35
C GLU A 31 7.50 -8.42 -18.83
N SER A 32 8.04 -9.28 -19.70
CA SER A 32 7.79 -9.19 -21.14
C SER A 32 6.32 -9.39 -21.51
N ASP A 33 5.58 -10.20 -20.75
CA ASP A 33 4.16 -10.43 -20.96
C ASP A 33 3.32 -9.22 -20.57
N PHE A 34 3.67 -8.56 -19.46
CA PHE A 34 2.98 -7.36 -19.01
C PHE A 34 3.32 -6.11 -19.84
N GLU A 35 4.55 -5.99 -20.34
CA GLU A 35 4.93 -4.93 -21.29
C GLU A 35 4.08 -4.98 -22.58
N ARG A 36 3.73 -6.17 -23.06
CA ARG A 36 2.89 -6.36 -24.25
C ARG A 36 1.41 -6.06 -24.04
N LYS A 37 0.94 -5.96 -22.79
CA LYS A 37 -0.49 -5.69 -22.49
C LYS A 37 -0.84 -4.24 -22.80
N SER A 38 -2.06 -4.00 -23.27
CA SER A 38 -2.58 -2.64 -23.40
C SER A 38 -2.87 -2.01 -22.02
N ASN A 39 -3.05 -0.69 -21.96
CA ASN A 39 -3.46 -0.03 -20.70
C ASN A 39 -4.81 -0.57 -20.21
N ALA A 40 -5.74 -0.84 -21.13
CA ALA A 40 -7.03 -1.45 -20.80
C ALA A 40 -6.85 -2.86 -20.22
N ASP A 41 -5.98 -3.67 -20.80
CA ASP A 41 -5.69 -5.01 -20.27
C ASP A 41 -5.13 -4.95 -18.85
N LEU A 42 -4.21 -4.03 -18.56
CA LEU A 42 -3.64 -3.83 -17.22
C LEU A 42 -4.70 -3.43 -16.20
N ALA A 43 -5.57 -2.47 -16.54
CA ALA A 43 -6.67 -2.05 -15.68
C ALA A 43 -7.64 -3.21 -15.37
N THR A 44 -7.89 -4.10 -16.33
CA THR A 44 -8.77 -5.28 -16.10
C THR A 44 -8.15 -6.37 -15.23
N MET A 45 -6.84 -6.34 -14.97
CA MET A 45 -6.18 -7.37 -14.16
C MET A 45 -6.74 -7.44 -12.74
N ARG A 46 -7.11 -6.28 -12.16
CA ARG A 46 -7.73 -6.22 -10.83
C ARG A 46 -8.97 -7.12 -10.73
N TYR A 47 -9.85 -7.05 -11.73
CA TYR A 47 -11.06 -7.88 -11.78
C TYR A 47 -10.72 -9.37 -11.87
N LYS A 48 -9.74 -9.73 -12.71
CA LYS A 48 -9.29 -11.14 -12.87
C LYS A 48 -8.71 -11.70 -11.56
N PHE A 49 -7.93 -10.90 -10.84
CA PHE A 49 -7.37 -11.30 -9.55
C PHE A 49 -8.46 -11.48 -8.49
N ARG A 50 -9.43 -10.55 -8.40
CA ARG A 50 -10.58 -10.71 -7.49
C ARG A 50 -11.39 -11.98 -7.79
N GLN A 51 -11.67 -12.24 -9.07
CA GLN A 51 -12.38 -13.46 -9.47
C GLN A 51 -11.64 -14.74 -9.06
N ARG A 52 -10.31 -14.75 -9.13
CA ARG A 52 -9.47 -15.87 -8.69
C ARG A 52 -9.52 -16.07 -7.18
N LEU A 53 -9.43 -14.98 -6.41
CA LEU A 53 -9.62 -15.03 -4.95
C LEU A 53 -11.02 -15.54 -4.57
N ASP A 54 -12.06 -15.06 -5.25
CA ASP A 54 -13.45 -15.52 -5.03
C ASP A 54 -13.62 -17.01 -5.36
N SER A 55 -12.79 -17.55 -6.25
CA SER A 55 -12.75 -18.98 -6.57
C SER A 55 -11.92 -19.82 -5.58
N GLY A 56 -11.29 -19.19 -4.58
CA GLY A 56 -10.54 -19.85 -3.52
C GLY A 56 -9.03 -19.97 -3.76
N GLU A 57 -8.49 -19.26 -4.75
CA GLU A 57 -7.03 -19.17 -4.94
C GLU A 57 -6.38 -18.36 -3.81
N ASP A 58 -5.17 -18.75 -3.39
CA ASP A 58 -4.45 -18.05 -2.33
C ASP A 58 -3.87 -16.71 -2.84
N ILE A 59 -3.85 -15.69 -1.98
CA ILE A 59 -3.28 -14.38 -2.34
C ILE A 59 -1.79 -14.46 -2.65
N ASP A 60 -1.06 -15.39 -2.02
CA ASP A 60 0.37 -15.63 -2.28
C ASP A 60 0.60 -16.22 -3.68
N ASP A 61 -0.37 -16.94 -4.26
CA ASP A 61 -0.29 -17.46 -5.63
C ASP A 61 -0.52 -16.35 -6.67
N ILE A 62 -1.31 -15.34 -6.32
CA ILE A 62 -1.57 -14.15 -7.16
C ILE A 62 -0.42 -13.13 -7.08
N LEU A 63 0.32 -13.12 -5.99
CA LEU A 63 1.36 -12.13 -5.68
C LEU A 63 2.33 -11.86 -6.85
N PRO A 64 2.90 -12.87 -7.55
CA PRO A 64 3.86 -12.60 -8.62
C PRO A 64 3.26 -11.79 -9.77
N GLU A 65 2.02 -12.11 -10.17
CA GLU A 65 1.33 -11.41 -11.25
C GLU A 65 0.86 -10.02 -10.80
N ALA A 66 0.35 -9.89 -9.57
CA ALA A 66 -0.02 -8.59 -9.02
C ALA A 66 1.18 -7.63 -8.93
N PHE A 67 2.34 -8.12 -8.47
CA PHE A 67 3.55 -7.31 -8.39
C PHE A 67 4.07 -6.92 -9.78
N ALA A 68 3.96 -7.81 -10.76
CA ALA A 68 4.30 -7.50 -12.16
C ALA A 68 3.38 -6.42 -12.76
N VAL A 69 2.07 -6.50 -12.49
CA VAL A 69 1.09 -5.47 -12.91
C VAL A 69 1.40 -4.11 -12.29
N VAL A 70 1.69 -4.06 -10.99
CA VAL A 70 2.03 -2.81 -10.28
C VAL A 70 3.32 -2.21 -10.82
N ARG A 71 4.35 -3.03 -11.05
CA ARG A 71 5.61 -2.57 -11.67
C ARG A 71 5.36 -1.96 -13.04
N GLU A 72 4.57 -2.62 -13.89
CA GLU A 72 4.28 -2.12 -15.23
C GLU A 72 3.42 -0.84 -15.19
N GLY A 73 2.45 -0.76 -14.28
CA GLY A 73 1.69 0.48 -14.03
C GLY A 73 2.61 1.63 -13.61
N SER A 74 3.54 1.38 -12.68
CA SER A 74 4.53 2.38 -12.26
C SER A 74 5.45 2.83 -13.41
N LYS A 75 5.91 1.91 -14.27
CA LYS A 75 6.70 2.25 -15.46
C LYS A 75 5.94 3.19 -16.40
N ARG A 76 4.67 2.91 -16.67
CA ARG A 76 3.86 3.68 -17.63
C ARG A 76 3.46 5.05 -17.10
N VAL A 77 3.08 5.11 -15.83
CA VAL A 77 2.50 6.30 -15.22
C VAL A 77 3.57 7.25 -14.69
N LEU A 78 4.60 6.70 -14.04
CA LEU A 78 5.62 7.50 -13.35
C LEU A 78 7.02 7.36 -13.95
N GLY A 79 7.22 6.51 -14.96
CA GLY A 79 8.56 6.24 -15.52
C GLY A 79 9.47 5.47 -14.57
N MET A 80 8.93 4.88 -13.50
CA MET A 80 9.71 4.22 -12.44
C MET A 80 9.49 2.71 -12.49
N ARG A 81 10.55 1.95 -12.78
CA ARG A 81 10.55 0.48 -12.68
C ARG A 81 11.02 0.06 -11.30
N HIS A 82 10.25 -0.74 -10.58
CA HIS A 82 10.70 -1.31 -9.30
C HIS A 82 11.97 -2.14 -9.45
N PHE A 83 12.96 -1.87 -8.62
CA PHE A 83 14.15 -2.70 -8.46
C PHE A 83 13.83 -4.01 -7.73
N ASP A 84 14.69 -5.01 -7.88
CA ASP A 84 14.49 -6.33 -7.25
C ASP A 84 14.46 -6.26 -5.73
N VAL A 85 15.27 -5.36 -5.14
CA VAL A 85 15.24 -5.10 -3.68
C VAL A 85 13.92 -4.48 -3.23
N GLN A 86 13.26 -3.71 -4.10
CA GLN A 86 11.96 -3.12 -3.82
C GLN A 86 10.84 -4.17 -3.88
N LEU A 87 10.93 -5.13 -4.82
CA LEU A 87 10.03 -6.29 -4.82
C LEU A 87 10.18 -7.12 -3.54
N ILE A 88 11.42 -7.34 -3.07
CA ILE A 88 11.67 -8.02 -1.80
C ILE A 88 11.04 -7.25 -0.65
N GLY A 89 11.25 -5.94 -0.57
CA GLY A 89 10.62 -5.08 0.43
C GLY A 89 9.10 -5.21 0.43
N GLY A 90 8.47 -5.18 -0.75
CA GLY A 90 7.03 -5.34 -0.89
C GLY A 90 6.51 -6.69 -0.38
N MET A 91 7.22 -7.79 -0.67
CA MET A 91 6.87 -9.11 -0.15
C MET A 91 7.05 -9.22 1.36
N VAL A 92 8.09 -8.58 1.93
CA VAL A 92 8.31 -8.54 3.37
C VAL A 92 7.17 -7.80 4.07
N LEU A 93 6.72 -6.66 3.52
CA LEU A 93 5.57 -5.93 4.03
C LEU A 93 4.27 -6.74 3.94
N HIS A 94 4.02 -7.40 2.80
CA HIS A 94 2.86 -8.29 2.65
C HIS A 94 2.82 -9.40 3.71
N GLN A 95 3.99 -9.94 4.07
CA GLN A 95 4.13 -10.95 5.14
C GLN A 95 3.93 -10.40 6.57
N GLY A 96 3.55 -9.13 6.74
CA GLY A 96 3.37 -8.50 8.05
C GLY A 96 4.68 -8.27 8.81
N LYS A 97 5.80 -8.09 8.10
CA LYS A 97 7.14 -7.90 8.69
C LYS A 97 7.68 -6.50 8.39
N ILE A 98 8.71 -6.12 9.15
CA ILE A 98 9.43 -4.87 8.94
C ILE A 98 10.42 -5.04 7.78
N ALA A 99 10.25 -4.25 6.73
CA ALA A 99 11.19 -4.14 5.63
C ALA A 99 12.21 -3.02 5.91
N GLU A 100 13.37 -3.38 6.47
CA GLU A 100 14.45 -2.42 6.69
C GLU A 100 15.10 -2.03 5.35
N MET A 101 14.87 -0.79 4.92
CA MET A 101 15.41 -0.21 3.70
C MET A 101 16.03 1.14 4.02
N ARG A 102 17.21 1.41 3.45
CA ARG A 102 17.91 2.70 3.64
C ARG A 102 17.09 3.85 3.04
N THR A 103 17.25 5.04 3.58
CA THR A 103 16.68 6.26 2.99
C THR A 103 17.15 6.39 1.54
N GLY A 104 16.22 6.67 0.63
CA GLY A 104 16.47 6.75 -0.81
C GLY A 104 16.25 5.45 -1.59
N GLU A 105 16.00 4.31 -0.92
CA GLU A 105 15.67 3.04 -1.59
C GLU A 105 14.23 2.99 -2.16
N GLY A 106 13.47 4.08 -2.02
CA GLY A 106 12.12 4.21 -2.58
C GLY A 106 11.02 3.53 -1.79
N LYS A 107 11.04 3.61 -0.45
CA LYS A 107 10.00 3.05 0.45
C LYS A 107 8.57 3.37 0.00
N THR A 108 8.32 4.61 -0.42
CA THR A 108 7.01 5.06 -0.94
C THR A 108 6.56 4.24 -2.16
N LEU A 109 7.47 3.99 -3.12
CA LEU A 109 7.18 3.18 -4.29
C LEU A 109 7.02 1.68 -3.93
N VAL A 110 7.81 1.19 -2.97
CA VAL A 110 7.72 -0.19 -2.46
C VAL A 110 6.33 -0.49 -1.90
N ALA A 111 5.77 0.44 -1.11
CA ALA A 111 4.45 0.27 -0.48
C ALA A 111 3.31 0.02 -1.48
N THR A 112 3.46 0.46 -2.73
CA THR A 112 2.45 0.23 -3.78
C THR A 112 2.20 -1.24 -4.09
N LEU A 113 3.22 -2.08 -3.98
CA LEU A 113 3.14 -3.51 -4.28
C LEU A 113 2.19 -4.23 -3.29
N PRO A 114 2.47 -4.24 -1.97
CA PRO A 114 1.60 -4.88 -1.00
C PRO A 114 0.28 -4.12 -0.81
N ALA A 115 0.24 -2.79 -0.96
CA ALA A 115 -1.03 -2.06 -0.85
C ALA A 115 -2.01 -2.48 -1.95
N TYR A 116 -1.56 -2.54 -3.20
CA TYR A 116 -2.40 -3.02 -4.30
C TYR A 116 -2.83 -4.48 -4.11
N LEU A 117 -1.89 -5.39 -3.79
CA LEU A 117 -2.18 -6.81 -3.58
C LEU A 117 -3.22 -7.02 -2.48
N ASN A 118 -2.98 -6.49 -1.28
CA ASN A 118 -3.88 -6.69 -0.14
C ASN A 118 -5.23 -5.99 -0.33
N SER A 119 -5.28 -4.90 -1.13
CA SER A 119 -6.53 -4.22 -1.50
C SER A 119 -7.49 -5.09 -2.33
N LEU A 120 -7.02 -6.23 -2.85
CA LEU A 120 -7.88 -7.19 -3.55
C LEU A 120 -8.82 -7.92 -2.59
N VAL A 121 -8.42 -8.06 -1.31
CA VAL A 121 -9.17 -8.77 -0.26
C VAL A 121 -9.97 -7.80 0.61
N GLY A 122 -9.41 -6.66 0.97
CA GLY A 122 -10.06 -5.69 1.84
C GLY A 122 -9.33 -4.35 1.91
N GLY A 123 -9.83 -3.40 2.70
CA GLY A 123 -9.25 -2.06 2.79
C GLY A 123 -7.82 -2.06 3.34
N VAL A 124 -6.92 -1.28 2.72
CA VAL A 124 -5.54 -1.11 3.18
C VAL A 124 -5.32 0.29 3.74
N HIS A 125 -4.77 0.39 4.94
CA HIS A 125 -4.34 1.67 5.52
C HIS A 125 -2.83 1.89 5.30
N VAL A 126 -2.45 2.98 4.66
CA VAL A 126 -1.04 3.42 4.57
C VAL A 126 -0.84 4.57 5.54
N VAL A 127 -0.12 4.27 6.62
CA VAL A 127 0.07 5.16 7.77
C VAL A 127 1.43 5.84 7.66
N THR A 128 1.44 7.17 7.82
CA THR A 128 2.67 7.97 7.89
C THR A 128 2.60 8.97 9.04
N VAL A 129 3.66 9.76 9.23
CA VAL A 129 3.85 10.61 10.42
C VAL A 129 3.16 11.97 10.35
N ASN A 130 2.79 12.46 9.15
CA ASN A 130 2.10 13.75 9.02
C ASN A 130 1.24 13.87 7.76
N ASP A 131 0.29 14.81 7.79
CA ASP A 131 -0.68 15.06 6.72
C ASP A 131 -0.03 15.45 5.38
N TYR A 132 1.12 16.14 5.42
CA TYR A 132 1.84 16.49 4.21
C TYR A 132 2.35 15.24 3.48
N LEU A 133 2.97 14.30 4.19
CA LEU A 133 3.44 13.04 3.63
C LEU A 133 2.26 12.18 3.15
N ALA A 134 1.18 12.10 3.93
CA ALA A 134 -0.01 11.34 3.56
C ALA A 134 -0.59 11.86 2.24
N ARG A 135 -0.77 13.18 2.13
CA ARG A 135 -1.25 13.84 0.91
C ARG A 135 -0.29 13.66 -0.27
N ARG A 136 0.99 13.98 -0.08
CA ARG A 136 2.02 13.89 -1.13
C ARG A 136 2.09 12.49 -1.71
N ASP A 137 2.14 11.48 -0.84
CA ASP A 137 2.32 10.09 -1.27
C ASP A 137 1.05 9.55 -1.94
N ALA A 138 -0.13 9.95 -1.46
CA ALA A 138 -1.38 9.63 -2.13
C ALA A 138 -1.50 10.31 -3.51
N GLN A 139 -1.09 11.57 -3.68
CA GLN A 139 -1.09 12.25 -4.98
C GLN A 139 -0.09 11.62 -5.96
N TRP A 140 1.05 11.16 -5.45
CA TRP A 140 2.09 10.59 -6.26
C TRP A 140 1.80 9.13 -6.65
N MET A 141 1.58 8.27 -5.66
CA MET A 141 1.31 6.84 -5.87
C MET A 141 -0.14 6.56 -6.30
N GLY A 142 -1.07 7.48 -6.00
CA GLY A 142 -2.47 7.41 -6.43
C GLY A 142 -2.66 7.24 -7.91
N GLN A 143 -1.75 7.81 -8.70
CA GLN A 143 -1.75 7.66 -10.16
C GLN A 143 -1.57 6.19 -10.58
N ILE A 144 -0.72 5.41 -9.88
CA ILE A 144 -0.53 3.98 -10.15
C ILE A 144 -1.80 3.21 -9.78
N TYR A 145 -2.34 3.43 -8.58
CA TYR A 145 -3.52 2.72 -8.11
C TYR A 145 -4.73 2.99 -9.01
N HIS A 146 -4.97 4.26 -9.34
CA HIS A 146 -6.04 4.68 -10.23
C HIS A 146 -5.89 4.05 -11.61
N PHE A 147 -4.69 4.08 -12.20
CA PHE A 147 -4.40 3.42 -13.48
C PHE A 147 -4.72 1.92 -13.47
N LEU A 148 -4.54 1.26 -12.31
CA LEU A 148 -4.80 -0.17 -12.11
C LEU A 148 -6.20 -0.46 -11.53
N GLY A 149 -7.09 0.54 -11.50
CA GLY A 149 -8.49 0.41 -11.10
C GLY A 149 -8.74 0.30 -9.58
N ALA A 150 -7.79 0.73 -8.75
CA ALA A 150 -7.96 0.82 -7.29
C ALA A 150 -8.23 2.27 -6.86
N SER A 151 -9.20 2.47 -5.97
CA SER A 151 -9.52 3.78 -5.41
C SER A 151 -8.62 4.14 -4.23
N VAL A 152 -8.36 5.44 -4.04
CA VAL A 152 -7.46 5.93 -2.98
C VAL A 152 -8.14 7.04 -2.19
N GLY A 153 -8.26 6.85 -0.89
CA GLY A 153 -8.69 7.84 0.08
C GLY A 153 -7.51 8.51 0.77
N VAL A 154 -7.70 9.76 1.21
CA VAL A 154 -6.71 10.52 1.97
C VAL A 154 -7.38 11.18 3.16
N LEU A 155 -6.89 10.89 4.35
CA LEU A 155 -7.28 11.54 5.59
C LEU A 155 -6.32 12.70 5.87
N GLN A 156 -6.89 13.86 6.20
CA GLN A 156 -6.15 15.02 6.72
C GLN A 156 -6.93 15.57 7.92
N HIS A 157 -6.30 16.39 8.75
CA HIS A 157 -6.98 17.00 9.88
C HIS A 157 -8.29 17.70 9.46
N ASP A 158 -9.42 17.26 10.05
CA ASP A 158 -10.78 17.74 9.78
C ASP A 158 -11.25 17.68 8.30
N ALA A 159 -10.58 16.90 7.46
CA ALA A 159 -10.94 16.73 6.06
C ALA A 159 -10.69 15.30 5.56
N ALA A 160 -11.28 14.97 4.43
CA ALA A 160 -11.05 13.72 3.72
C ALA A 160 -11.19 13.95 2.22
N TYR A 161 -10.43 13.17 1.44
CA TYR A 161 -10.34 13.31 0.00
C TYR A 161 -10.30 11.94 -0.67
N LEU A 162 -10.70 11.90 -1.94
CA LEU A 162 -10.39 10.81 -2.85
C LEU A 162 -9.40 11.30 -3.91
N PHE A 163 -8.47 10.43 -4.31
CA PHE A 163 -7.67 10.65 -5.51
C PHE A 163 -8.57 10.59 -6.74
N ASP A 164 -8.53 11.64 -7.53
CA ASP A 164 -9.34 11.85 -8.70
C ASP A 164 -8.54 12.74 -9.67
N PRO A 165 -7.97 12.18 -10.77
CA PRO A 165 -7.11 12.94 -11.68
C PRO A 165 -7.87 14.04 -12.45
N ASP A 166 -9.21 13.97 -12.46
CA ASP A 166 -10.07 14.96 -13.10
C ASP A 166 -10.58 16.02 -12.10
N ALA A 167 -10.12 15.97 -10.84
CA ALA A 167 -10.54 16.92 -9.83
C ALA A 167 -10.00 18.33 -10.10
N GLU A 168 -10.91 19.25 -10.39
CA GLU A 168 -10.62 20.69 -10.42
C GLU A 168 -10.66 21.25 -8.99
N THR A 169 -9.50 21.63 -8.45
CA THR A 169 -9.41 22.29 -7.15
C THR A 169 -8.78 23.68 -7.27
N SER A 170 -9.37 24.65 -6.56
CA SER A 170 -8.78 25.97 -6.37
C SER A 170 -7.79 26.00 -5.20
N GLU A 171 -7.71 24.93 -4.41
CA GLU A 171 -6.85 24.86 -3.23
C GLU A 171 -5.43 24.43 -3.61
N ARG A 172 -4.46 25.27 -3.27
CA ARG A 172 -3.06 25.05 -3.62
C ARG A 172 -2.52 23.78 -2.97
N GLY A 173 -2.00 22.87 -3.78
CA GLY A 173 -1.37 21.62 -3.33
C GLY A 173 -2.36 20.47 -3.09
N MET A 174 -3.63 20.63 -3.47
CA MET A 174 -4.64 19.56 -3.46
C MET A 174 -4.85 18.96 -4.85
N ASP A 175 -3.86 19.07 -5.75
CA ASP A 175 -3.93 18.54 -7.11
C ASP A 175 -4.37 17.06 -7.10
N ASN A 176 -5.27 16.70 -8.01
CA ASN A 176 -5.85 15.36 -8.14
C ASN A 176 -6.59 14.85 -6.88
N LEU A 177 -7.05 15.75 -5.99
CA LEU A 177 -7.81 15.37 -4.79
C LEU A 177 -9.17 16.06 -4.77
N ARG A 178 -10.22 15.25 -4.71
CA ARG A 178 -11.59 15.71 -4.52
C ARG A 178 -12.01 15.53 -3.07
N ARG A 179 -12.48 16.60 -2.43
CA ARG A 179 -12.99 16.54 -1.06
C ARG A 179 -14.23 15.64 -1.00
N VAL A 180 -14.31 14.81 0.03
CA VAL A 180 -15.42 13.86 0.30
C VAL A 180 -15.73 13.79 1.78
N GLU A 181 -16.81 13.10 2.13
CA GLU A 181 -17.07 12.70 3.51
C GLU A 181 -16.03 11.67 3.97
N ARG A 182 -15.71 11.69 5.27
CA ARG A 182 -14.67 10.83 5.82
C ARG A 182 -14.96 9.33 5.64
N LYS A 183 -16.23 8.94 5.70
CA LYS A 183 -16.68 7.58 5.43
C LYS A 183 -16.38 7.12 4.00
N ASP A 184 -16.44 8.02 3.02
CA ASP A 184 -16.14 7.70 1.62
C ASP A 184 -14.64 7.47 1.41
N ALA A 185 -13.78 8.20 2.14
CA ALA A 185 -12.34 7.96 2.11
C ALA A 185 -11.98 6.57 2.66
N TYR A 186 -12.59 6.13 3.76
CA TYR A 186 -12.42 4.76 4.30
C TYR A 186 -13.06 3.66 3.43
N ALA A 187 -14.00 4.01 2.56
CA ALA A 187 -14.58 3.08 1.60
C ALA A 187 -13.67 2.85 0.37
N ALA A 188 -12.59 3.63 0.23
CA ALA A 188 -11.60 3.40 -0.81
C ALA A 188 -10.84 2.08 -0.59
N ASP A 189 -10.33 1.50 -1.67
CA ASP A 189 -9.52 0.27 -1.62
C ASP A 189 -8.24 0.48 -0.77
N ILE A 190 -7.67 1.68 -0.83
CA ILE A 190 -6.45 2.08 -0.11
C ILE A 190 -6.68 3.46 0.51
N THR A 191 -6.39 3.63 1.80
CA THR A 191 -6.53 4.90 2.52
C THR A 191 -5.19 5.35 3.07
N TYR A 192 -4.74 6.54 2.69
CA TYR A 192 -3.57 7.21 3.26
C TYR A 192 -3.98 8.11 4.42
N GLY A 193 -3.19 8.15 5.48
CA GLY A 193 -3.47 8.99 6.63
C GLY A 193 -2.35 8.97 7.65
N THR A 194 -2.52 9.73 8.72
CA THR A 194 -1.60 9.70 9.86
C THR A 194 -2.06 8.68 10.91
N ASN A 195 -1.12 8.20 11.71
CA ASN A 195 -1.42 7.37 12.88
C ASN A 195 -2.47 8.01 13.79
N ASN A 196 -2.37 9.32 14.01
CA ASN A 196 -3.32 10.08 14.82
C ASN A 196 -4.72 10.09 14.21
N GLU A 197 -4.87 10.37 12.91
CA GLU A 197 -6.19 10.40 12.27
C GLU A 197 -6.88 9.03 12.30
N PHE A 198 -6.15 7.96 11.99
CA PHE A 198 -6.68 6.59 12.11
C PHE A 198 -7.07 6.24 13.55
N GLY A 199 -6.25 6.61 14.54
CA GLY A 199 -6.53 6.34 15.95
C GLY A 199 -7.74 7.12 16.46
N PHE A 200 -7.82 8.43 16.18
CA PHE A 200 -8.93 9.27 16.60
C PHE A 200 -10.25 8.88 15.94
N ASP A 201 -10.25 8.49 14.66
CA ASP A 201 -11.44 7.98 14.01
C ASP A 201 -11.95 6.70 14.66
N TYR A 202 -11.06 5.78 15.02
CA TYR A 202 -11.45 4.58 15.75
C TYR A 202 -12.08 4.92 17.10
N LEU A 203 -11.51 5.88 17.85
CA LEU A 203 -12.09 6.34 19.12
C LEU A 203 -13.46 7.00 18.91
N ARG A 204 -13.59 7.89 17.91
CA ARG A 204 -14.86 8.54 17.55
C ARG A 204 -15.94 7.52 17.18
N ASP A 205 -15.59 6.50 16.40
CA ASP A 205 -16.48 5.40 16.00
C ASP A 205 -17.01 4.57 17.18
N ASN A 206 -16.34 4.61 18.33
CA ASN A 206 -16.77 3.97 19.57
C ASN A 206 -17.54 4.92 20.51
N MET A 207 -17.69 6.19 20.14
CA MET A 207 -18.49 7.18 20.87
C MET A 207 -19.80 7.55 20.15
N VAL A 208 -20.03 7.04 18.93
CA VAL A 208 -21.27 7.29 18.17
C VAL A 208 -22.49 6.66 18.85
N ILE A 209 -23.65 7.31 18.69
CA ILE A 209 -24.92 6.80 19.21
C ILE A 209 -25.51 5.75 18.26
N ASP A 210 -25.31 5.92 16.96
CA ASP A 210 -25.79 5.02 15.91
C ASP A 210 -24.61 4.40 15.15
N PHE A 211 -24.63 3.07 14.98
CA PHE A 211 -23.64 2.33 14.21
C PHE A 211 -23.49 2.83 12.77
N GLY A 212 -24.55 3.39 12.17
CA GLY A 212 -24.50 3.97 10.82
C GLY A 212 -23.55 5.17 10.68
N GLN A 213 -23.22 5.83 11.80
CA GLN A 213 -22.34 7.00 11.86
C GLN A 213 -20.85 6.64 11.88
N ARG A 214 -20.50 5.36 12.01
CA ARG A 214 -19.10 4.92 11.95
C ARG A 214 -18.50 5.22 10.58
N VAL A 215 -17.25 5.68 10.59
CA VAL A 215 -16.50 6.01 9.37
C VAL A 215 -15.56 4.88 8.95
N GLN A 216 -14.98 4.13 9.90
CA GLN A 216 -14.05 3.04 9.59
C GLN A 216 -14.79 1.78 9.16
N SER A 217 -14.18 1.07 8.20
CA SER A 217 -14.56 -0.28 7.82
C SER A 217 -13.81 -1.32 8.67
N LYS A 218 -13.91 -2.61 8.31
CA LYS A 218 -13.15 -3.67 8.98
C LYS A 218 -11.64 -3.42 8.80
N LEU A 219 -10.89 -3.49 9.89
CA LEU A 219 -9.43 -3.34 9.88
C LEU A 219 -8.78 -4.62 9.34
N GLU A 220 -8.34 -4.60 8.08
CA GLU A 220 -7.79 -5.79 7.40
C GLU A 220 -6.26 -5.76 7.31
N PHE A 221 -5.68 -4.67 6.80
CA PHE A 221 -4.23 -4.55 6.61
C PHE A 221 -3.75 -3.11 6.74
N ALA A 222 -2.58 -2.92 7.36
CA ALA A 222 -1.93 -1.62 7.49
C ALA A 222 -0.44 -1.70 7.18
N ILE A 223 0.06 -0.71 6.44
CA ILE A 223 1.48 -0.47 6.20
C ILE A 223 1.86 0.79 6.97
N VAL A 224 2.82 0.68 7.87
CA VAL A 224 3.30 1.81 8.68
C VAL A 224 4.66 2.25 8.16
N ASP A 225 4.73 3.44 7.55
CA ASP A 225 6.00 4.09 7.21
C ASP A 225 6.63 4.75 8.44
N GLU A 226 7.95 4.84 8.46
CA GLU A 226 8.73 5.29 9.63
C GLU A 226 8.28 4.60 10.94
N VAL A 227 8.22 3.27 10.88
CA VAL A 227 7.69 2.38 11.93
C VAL A 227 8.34 2.56 13.30
N ASP A 228 9.62 2.91 13.34
CA ASP A 228 10.36 3.22 14.56
C ASP A 228 9.83 4.49 15.22
N ASN A 229 9.57 5.52 14.44
CA ASN A 229 8.97 6.74 14.96
C ASN A 229 7.54 6.49 15.49
N ILE A 230 6.68 5.84 14.69
CA ILE A 230 5.26 5.68 15.05
C ILE A 230 5.06 4.65 16.17
N LEU A 231 5.66 3.46 16.06
CA LEU A 231 5.39 2.35 16.99
C LEU A 231 6.31 2.33 18.21
N ILE A 232 7.35 3.17 18.26
CA ILE A 232 8.25 3.24 19.43
C ILE A 232 8.25 4.64 20.02
N ASP A 233 8.53 5.69 19.22
CA ASP A 233 8.69 7.03 19.78
C ASP A 233 7.35 7.69 20.15
N GLU A 234 6.37 7.66 19.25
CA GLU A 234 5.06 8.28 19.45
C GLU A 234 4.14 7.43 20.33
N ALA A 235 4.26 6.10 20.25
CA ALA A 235 3.49 5.15 21.05
C ALA A 235 3.78 5.19 22.57
N ARG A 236 4.66 6.09 23.04
CA ARG A 236 4.95 6.31 24.47
C ARG A 236 3.81 7.01 25.21
N THR A 237 2.96 7.74 24.50
CA THR A 237 1.85 8.49 25.08
C THR A 237 0.54 8.00 24.46
N PRO A 238 -0.48 7.66 25.27
CA PRO A 238 -1.79 7.25 24.77
C PRO A 238 -2.60 8.43 24.21
#